data_AF-A0A3L6DZS3-F1
#
_entry.id   AF-A0A3L6DZS3-F1
#
_cell.length_a   1.000
_cell.length_b   1.000
_cell.length_c   1.000
_cell.angle_alpha   90.00
_cell.angle_beta   90.00
_cell.angle_gamma   90.00
#
_symmetry.space_group_name_H-M   'P 1'
#
loop_
_entity.id
_entity.type
_entity.pdbx_description
1 polymer ?
#
loop_
_entity_poly.entity_id
_entity_poly.type
_entity_poly.pdbx_seq_one_letter_code
_entity_poly.pdbx_strand_id
1 'polypeptide(L)'
;MFAWILRGCRDECSASDQLKQHVLALQAHDVFKAKEVVLQKKISQEVERAKEFTKSGNKQAAMQCLKRKRYYESQMNQVGSVQLRINTKERMIADHTGNK
;
A
#
# COMPACT_ATOMS: atom_id res chain seq x y z
N MET A 1 -42.18 26.70 16.17
CA MET A 1 -42.22 25.44 16.94
C MET A 1 -42.07 24.22 16.01
N PHE A 2 -41.02 24.16 15.20
CA PHE A 2 -40.67 22.97 14.42
C PHE A 2 -39.14 22.81 14.37
N ALA A 3 -38.54 22.93 15.56
CA ALA A 3 -37.19 22.45 15.79
C ALA A 3 -37.24 20.91 15.82
N TRP A 4 -36.20 20.27 15.26
CA TRP A 4 -35.75 18.89 15.54
C TRP A 4 -36.20 17.69 14.70
N ILE A 5 -37.14 17.78 13.76
CA ILE A 5 -37.62 16.53 13.09
C ILE A 5 -36.75 16.05 11.91
N LEU A 6 -35.86 16.88 11.34
CA LEU A 6 -34.93 16.46 10.27
C LEU A 6 -33.46 16.47 10.71
N ARG A 7 -33.22 16.06 11.96
CA ARG A 7 -31.88 15.81 12.51
C ARG A 7 -31.70 14.33 12.90
N GLY A 8 -32.44 13.44 12.26
CA GLY A 8 -32.30 11.99 12.41
C GLY A 8 -31.74 11.39 11.12
N CYS A 9 -30.69 10.57 11.22
CA CYS A 9 -30.03 9.81 10.15
C CYS A 9 -28.98 10.55 9.30
N ARG A 10 -28.10 11.37 9.90
CA ARG A 10 -26.84 11.74 9.22
C ARG A 10 -25.67 10.78 9.53
N ASP A 11 -25.76 10.00 10.59
CA ASP A 11 -24.67 9.11 11.03
C ASP A 11 -24.77 7.67 10.51
N GLU A 12 -25.95 7.18 10.14
CA GLU A 12 -26.12 5.79 9.65
C GLU A 12 -25.61 5.55 8.22
N CYS A 13 -25.45 6.61 7.41
CA CYS A 13 -24.71 6.51 6.14
C CYS A 13 -23.19 6.34 6.35
N SER A 14 -22.63 6.78 7.49
CA SER A 14 -21.17 6.86 7.67
C SER A 14 -20.53 5.51 8.06
N ALA A 15 -21.22 4.70 8.88
CA ALA A 15 -20.72 3.39 9.30
C ALA A 15 -20.75 2.35 8.17
N SER A 16 -21.83 2.36 7.37
CA SER A 16 -22.00 1.48 6.21
C SER A 16 -20.98 1.77 5.12
N ASP A 17 -20.67 3.04 4.88
CA ASP A 17 -19.64 3.46 3.93
C ASP A 17 -18.22 3.22 4.46
N GLN A 18 -17.96 3.39 5.76
CA GLN A 18 -16.68 3.00 6.37
C GLN A 18 -16.42 1.50 6.30
N LEU A 19 -17.44 0.68 6.54
CA LEU A 19 -17.32 -0.78 6.45
C LEU A 19 -17.09 -1.24 5.00
N LYS A 20 -17.79 -0.63 4.03
CA LYS A 20 -17.52 -0.86 2.59
C LYS A 20 -16.09 -0.43 2.21
N GLN A 21 -15.64 0.72 2.71
CA GLN A 21 -14.26 1.20 2.50
C GLN A 21 -13.23 0.25 3.11
N HIS A 22 -13.52 -0.35 4.26
CA HIS A 22 -12.68 -1.34 4.94
C HIS A 22 -12.62 -2.67 4.18
N VAL A 23 -13.76 -3.19 3.70
CA VAL A 23 -13.79 -4.42 2.88
C VAL A 23 -13.03 -4.21 1.55
N LEU A 24 -13.17 -3.05 0.91
CA LEU A 24 -12.36 -2.67 -0.25
C LEU A 24 -10.87 -2.54 0.09
N ALA A 25 -10.52 -2.04 1.28
CA ALA A 25 -9.13 -1.93 1.74
C ALA A 25 -8.49 -3.30 2.01
N LEU A 26 -9.25 -4.26 2.56
CA LEU A 26 -8.81 -5.64 2.75
C LEU A 26 -8.52 -6.34 1.42
N GLN A 27 -9.38 -6.16 0.41
CA GLN A 27 -9.13 -6.71 -0.93
C GLN A 27 -7.91 -6.05 -1.60
N ALA A 28 -7.66 -4.77 -1.32
CA ALA A 28 -6.47 -4.08 -1.77
C ALA A 28 -5.19 -4.56 -1.06
N HIS A 29 -5.28 -4.96 0.22
CA HIS A 29 -4.15 -5.41 1.02
C HIS A 29 -3.49 -6.69 0.44
N ASP A 30 -4.28 -7.67 -0.01
CA ASP A 30 -3.74 -8.88 -0.66
C ASP A 30 -3.03 -8.56 -1.99
N VAL A 31 -3.60 -7.63 -2.77
CA VAL A 31 -2.98 -7.14 -4.01
C VAL A 31 -1.66 -6.41 -3.72
N PHE A 32 -1.60 -5.62 -2.65
CA PHE A 32 -0.37 -4.93 -2.23
C PHE A 32 0.70 -5.91 -1.72
N LYS A 33 0.32 -6.94 -0.96
CA LYS A 33 1.23 -8.01 -0.53
C LYS A 33 1.80 -8.78 -1.73
N ALA A 34 0.96 -9.17 -2.69
CA ALA A 34 1.42 -9.82 -3.91
C ALA A 34 2.36 -8.92 -4.71
N LYS A 35 2.06 -7.62 -4.82
CA LYS A 35 2.91 -6.63 -5.48
C LYS A 35 4.27 -6.46 -4.80
N GLU A 36 4.30 -6.45 -3.46
CA GLU A 36 5.53 -6.36 -2.67
C GLU A 36 6.48 -7.53 -2.95
N VAL A 37 5.97 -8.77 -2.90
CA VAL A 37 6.74 -9.98 -3.19
C VAL A 37 7.31 -9.97 -4.61
N VAL A 38 6.51 -9.55 -5.59
CA VAL A 38 6.96 -9.44 -6.99
C VAL A 38 8.04 -8.37 -7.16
N LEU A 39 7.88 -7.21 -6.50
CA LEU A 39 8.87 -6.13 -6.57
C LEU A 39 10.19 -6.54 -5.90
N GLN A 40 10.16 -7.21 -4.75
CA GLN A 40 11.36 -7.75 -4.11
C GLN A 40 12.10 -8.74 -5.03
N LYS A 41 11.38 -9.67 -5.66
CA LYS A 41 11.98 -10.61 -6.63
C LYS A 41 12.64 -9.88 -7.80
N LYS A 42 11.97 -8.85 -8.35
CA LYS A 42 12.52 -8.03 -9.44
C LYS A 42 13.77 -7.27 -9.03
N ILE A 43 13.79 -6.69 -7.83
CA ILE A 43 14.97 -5.98 -7.29
C ILE A 43 16.17 -6.92 -7.18
N SER A 44 15.97 -8.11 -6.60
CA SER A 44 17.04 -9.11 -6.51
C SER A 44 17.57 -9.52 -7.88
N GLN A 45 16.69 -9.71 -8.86
CA GLN A 45 17.08 -10.02 -10.25
C GLN A 45 17.84 -8.89 -10.94
N GLU A 46 17.48 -7.62 -10.73
CA GLU A 46 18.22 -6.48 -11.27
C GLU A 46 19.59 -6.34 -10.60
N VAL A 47 19.71 -6.67 -9.31
CA VAL A 47 20.99 -6.68 -8.58
C VAL A 47 21.93 -7.75 -9.13
N GLU A 48 21.46 -8.98 -9.33
CA GLU A 48 22.29 -10.05 -9.90
C GLU A 48 22.72 -9.72 -11.34
N ARG A 49 21.80 -9.23 -12.18
CA ARG A 49 22.14 -8.76 -13.53
C ARG A 49 23.15 -7.61 -13.54
N ALA A 50 23.03 -6.66 -12.61
CA ALA A 50 24.01 -5.58 -12.48
C ALA A 50 25.42 -6.12 -12.13
N LYS A 51 25.51 -7.15 -11.28
CA LYS A 51 26.78 -7.80 -10.95
C LYS A 51 27.38 -8.50 -12.16
N GLU A 52 26.58 -9.20 -12.96
CA GLU A 52 27.00 -9.85 -14.20
C GLU A 52 27.56 -8.83 -15.21
N PHE A 53 26.84 -7.72 -15.44
CA PHE A 53 27.30 -6.67 -16.35
C PHE A 53 28.56 -5.95 -15.85
N THR A 54 28.72 -5.85 -14.54
CA THR A 54 29.96 -5.31 -13.95
C THR A 54 31.14 -6.24 -14.19
N LYS A 55 30.95 -7.56 -14.03
CA LYS A 55 31.96 -8.59 -14.32
C LYS A 55 32.32 -8.63 -15.82
N SER A 56 31.34 -8.44 -16.70
CA SER A 56 31.55 -8.41 -18.16
C SER A 56 32.08 -7.06 -18.68
N GLY A 57 32.39 -6.10 -17.80
CA GLY A 57 32.89 -4.77 -18.18
C GLY A 57 31.87 -3.83 -18.82
N ASN A 58 30.60 -4.21 -18.89
CA ASN A 58 29.54 -3.41 -19.51
C ASN A 58 28.92 -2.41 -18.51
N LYS A 59 29.62 -1.29 -18.32
CA LYS A 59 29.25 -0.23 -17.36
C LYS A 59 27.89 0.42 -17.67
N GLN A 60 27.50 0.53 -18.94
CA GLN A 60 26.22 1.14 -19.34
C GLN A 60 25.04 0.25 -18.96
N ALA A 61 25.12 -1.05 -19.24
CA ALA A 61 24.09 -2.02 -18.86
C ALA A 61 23.97 -2.14 -17.33
N ALA A 62 25.10 -2.15 -16.61
CA ALA A 62 25.11 -2.15 -15.15
C ALA A 62 24.41 -0.90 -14.56
N MET A 63 24.71 0.29 -15.10
CA MET A 63 24.06 1.53 -14.67
C MET A 63 22.56 1.52 -14.97
N GLN A 64 22.12 0.93 -16.07
CA GLN A 64 20.71 0.82 -16.40
C GLN A 64 19.97 -0.13 -15.44
N CYS A 65 20.58 -1.25 -15.07
CA CYS A 65 20.05 -2.16 -14.03
C CYS A 65 19.91 -1.45 -12.68
N LEU A 66 20.90 -0.62 -12.30
CA LEU A 66 20.83 0.19 -11.07
C LEU A 66 19.71 1.24 -11.12
N LYS A 67 19.45 1.88 -12.26
CA LYS A 67 18.30 2.79 -12.43
C LYS A 67 16.97 2.06 -12.26
N ARG A 68 16.83 0.87 -12.86
CA ARG A 68 15.63 0.01 -12.70
C ARG A 68 15.44 -0.42 -11.25
N LYS A 69 16.53 -0.79 -10.56
CA LYS A 69 16.50 -1.10 -9.13
C LYS A 69 15.91 0.06 -8.32
N ARG A 70 16.41 1.30 -8.51
CA ARG A 70 15.90 2.49 -7.81
C ARG A 70 14.43 2.77 -8.08
N TYR A 71 13.97 2.55 -9.31
CA TYR A 71 12.56 2.66 -9.66
C TYR A 71 11.69 1.65 -8.89
N TYR A 72 12.11 0.39 -8.81
CA TYR A 72 11.38 -0.63 -8.04
C TYR A 72 11.42 -0.37 -6.53
N GLU A 73 12.53 0.12 -5.97
CA GLU A 73 12.61 0.57 -4.58
C GLU A 73 11.62 1.71 -4.28
N SER A 74 11.51 2.69 -5.19
CA SER A 74 10.54 3.77 -5.07
C SER A 74 9.09 3.24 -5.10
N GLN A 75 8.80 2.29 -5.98
CA GLN A 75 7.50 1.62 -6.01
C GLN A 75 7.21 0.85 -4.72
N MET A 76 8.21 0.17 -4.14
CA MET A 76 8.06 -0.51 -2.84
C MET A 76 7.78 0.47 -1.71
N ASN A 77 8.46 1.61 -1.67
CA ASN A 77 8.21 2.64 -0.67
C ASN A 77 6.78 3.19 -0.76
N GLN A 78 6.25 3.34 -1.98
CA GLN A 78 4.86 3.77 -2.17
C GLN A 78 3.87 2.70 -1.68
N VAL A 79 4.13 1.42 -1.94
CA VAL A 79 3.32 0.31 -1.42
C VAL A 79 3.33 0.30 0.12
N GLY A 80 4.50 0.45 0.74
CA GLY A 80 4.63 0.53 2.20
C GLY A 80 3.89 1.72 2.82
N SER A 81 3.93 2.90 2.17
CA SER A 81 3.17 4.07 2.60
C SER A 81 1.66 3.83 2.58
N VAL A 82 1.16 3.13 1.56
CA VAL A 82 -0.27 2.78 1.48
C VAL A 82 -0.66 1.77 2.55
N GLN A 83 0.15 0.73 2.78
CA GLN A 83 -0.09 -0.24 3.87
C GLN A 83 -0.16 0.45 5.24
N LEU A 84 0.77 1.37 5.56
CA LEU A 84 0.74 2.13 6.81
C LEU A 84 -0.55 2.95 6.99
N ARG A 85 -1.08 3.52 5.91
CA ARG A 85 -2.35 4.29 5.93
C ARG A 85 -3.57 3.40 6.12
N ILE A 86 -3.52 2.15 5.68
CA ILE A 86 -4.59 1.17 5.91
C ILE A 86 -4.54 0.72 7.37
N ASN A 87 -3.37 0.25 7.85
CA ASN A 87 -3.17 -0.20 9.23
C ASN A 87 -3.54 0.86 10.26
N THR A 88 -3.22 2.14 9.98
CA THR A 88 -3.60 3.25 10.87
C THR A 88 -5.12 3.40 10.98
N LYS A 89 -5.86 3.26 9.87
CA LYS A 89 -7.32 3.32 9.91
C LYS A 89 -7.93 2.11 10.61
N GLU A 90 -7.39 0.92 10.37
CA GLU A 90 -7.82 -0.30 11.06
C GLU A 90 -7.66 -0.18 12.57
N ARG A 91 -6.52 0.33 13.04
CA ARG A 91 -6.27 0.59 14.46
C ARG A 91 -7.26 1.59 15.05
N MET A 92 -7.50 2.70 14.36
CA MET A 92 -8.49 3.68 14.81
C MET A 92 -9.87 3.05 14.96
N ILE A 93 -10.33 2.26 13.98
CA ILE A 93 -11.63 1.59 14.06
C ILE A 93 -11.66 0.60 15.23
N ALA A 94 -10.62 -0.22 15.40
CA ALA A 94 -10.52 -1.19 16.48
C ALA A 94 -10.61 -0.53 17.86
N ASP A 95 -9.88 0.57 18.08
CA ASP A 95 -9.86 1.31 19.35
C ASP A 95 -11.24 1.90 19.70
N HIS A 96 -12.04 2.30 18.71
CA HIS A 96 -13.41 2.79 18.93
C HIS A 96 -14.41 1.65 19.21
N THR A 97 -14.18 0.45 18.66
CA THR A 97 -15.04 -0.72 18.88
C THR A 97 -14.75 -1.47 20.19
N GLY A 98 -13.56 -1.33 20.76
CA GLY A 98 -13.13 -1.99 22.00
C GLY A 98 -13.45 -1.26 23.30
N ASN A 99 -14.08 -0.08 23.25
CA ASN A 99 -14.41 0.73 24.43
C ASN A 99 -15.90 0.61 24.82
N LYS A 100 -16.42 -0.63 24.88
CA LYS A 100 -17.74 -0.98 25.44
C LYS A 100 -17.58 -1.94 26.60
#